data_AF-A0A1H3JY98-F1
#
_entry.id   AF-A0A1H3JY98-F1
#
_cell.length_a   1.000
_cell.length_b   1.000
_cell.length_c   1.000
_cell.angle_alpha   90.00
_cell.angle_beta   90.00
_cell.angle_gamma   90.00
#
_symmetry.space_group_name_H-M   'P 1'
#
loop_
_entity.id
_entity.type
_entity.pdbx_description
1 polymer ?
#
loop_
_entity_poly.entity_id
_entity_poly.type
_entity_poly.pdbx_seq_one_letter_code
_entity_poly.pdbx_strand_id
1 'polypeptide(L)'
;MMISPECYYEEYLKGKTKEQIMTAIRGLKQEIGRLKNSMENPHGGIKTVMHPSEETRLYWTREYLEKAKQAYVAAGGTYTLSKSEEKAVDFDVNMDAISKITFSIGGYFGGYRNYIVELTDVLKAYTKLWEHEEPLSLWDDDSREPYTKDTFITALKDLHIGEWRRRYSTKRFGYMVLDGTQWNLEFEYNNGHKPVRFNGDNSYPYNFDKFQMLFGINEAGEEDEDE
;
A
#
# COMPACT_ATOMS: atom_id res chain seq x y z
N MET A 1 19.95 12.65 5.82
CA MET A 1 19.54 13.30 4.55
C MET A 1 19.62 12.26 3.46
N MET A 2 18.60 12.15 2.59
CA MET A 2 18.67 11.31 1.38
C MET A 2 19.23 12.17 0.24
N ILE A 3 19.92 11.55 -0.72
CA ILE A 3 20.43 12.22 -1.92
C ILE A 3 19.37 12.20 -3.03
N SER A 4 19.51 13.04 -4.05
CA SER A 4 18.60 12.95 -5.21
C SER A 4 18.88 11.70 -6.05
N PRO A 5 17.92 11.21 -6.86
CA PRO A 5 18.13 10.09 -7.77
C PRO A 5 19.23 10.36 -8.80
N GLU A 6 19.41 11.61 -9.19
CA GLU A 6 20.49 12.05 -10.08
C GLU A 6 21.86 11.92 -9.40
N CYS A 7 21.99 12.39 -8.16
CA CYS A 7 23.21 12.19 -7.37
C CYS A 7 23.48 10.70 -7.14
N TYR A 8 22.44 9.91 -6.86
CA TYR A 8 22.57 8.47 -6.72
C TYR A 8 23.12 7.82 -8.00
N TYR A 9 22.61 8.22 -9.17
CA TYR A 9 23.13 7.74 -10.45
C TYR A 9 24.61 8.09 -10.63
N GLU A 10 24.97 9.35 -10.42
CA GLU A 10 26.33 9.84 -10.60
C GLU A 10 27.34 9.14 -9.68
N GLU A 11 26.98 8.92 -8.41
CA GLU A 11 27.87 8.33 -7.41
C GLU A 11 27.94 6.79 -7.49
N TYR A 12 26.80 6.13 -7.73
CA TYR A 12 26.68 4.68 -7.55
C TYR A 12 26.53 3.88 -8.84
N LEU A 13 26.03 4.49 -9.93
CA LEU A 13 25.69 3.79 -11.17
C LEU A 13 26.55 4.16 -12.37
N LYS A 14 27.00 5.43 -12.45
CA LYS A 14 27.76 5.93 -13.61
C LYS A 14 29.08 5.17 -13.79
N GLY A 15 29.33 4.74 -15.01
CA GLY A 15 30.52 3.97 -15.38
C GLY A 15 30.57 2.53 -14.85
N LYS A 16 29.51 2.05 -14.19
CA LYS A 16 29.40 0.66 -13.72
C LYS A 16 29.03 -0.28 -14.86
N THR A 17 29.45 -1.54 -14.76
CA THR A 17 29.00 -2.59 -15.69
C THR A 17 27.56 -3.01 -15.39
N LYS A 18 26.91 -3.67 -16.35
CA LYS A 18 25.55 -4.20 -16.17
C LYS A 18 25.45 -5.15 -14.96
N GLU A 19 26.47 -5.97 -14.67
CA GLU A 19 26.50 -6.89 -13.53
C GLU A 19 26.55 -6.15 -12.19
N GLN A 20 27.33 -5.07 -12.13
CA GLN A 20 27.43 -4.20 -10.94
C GLN A 20 26.09 -3.48 -10.71
N ILE A 21 25.47 -2.94 -11.76
CA ILE A 21 24.15 -2.29 -11.67
C ILE A 21 23.09 -3.30 -11.22
N MET A 22 23.08 -4.52 -11.76
CA MET A 22 22.16 -5.58 -11.33
C MET A 22 22.34 -5.93 -9.85
N THR A 23 23.58 -5.88 -9.35
CA THR A 23 23.86 -6.07 -7.91
C THR A 23 23.26 -4.94 -7.08
N ALA A 24 23.38 -3.68 -7.53
CA ALA A 24 22.73 -2.53 -6.90
C ALA A 24 21.20 -2.67 -6.89
N ILE A 25 20.59 -3.06 -8.01
CA ILE A 25 19.14 -3.34 -8.11
C ILE A 25 18.71 -4.38 -7.06
N ARG A 26 19.45 -5.48 -6.92
CA ARG A 26 19.14 -6.52 -5.92
C ARG A 26 19.22 -5.96 -4.50
N GLY A 27 20.24 -5.15 -4.20
CA GLY A 27 20.39 -4.49 -2.90
C GLY A 27 19.23 -3.54 -2.59
N LEU A 28 18.83 -2.70 -3.54
CA LEU A 28 17.69 -1.79 -3.39
C LEU A 28 16.38 -2.55 -3.15
N LYS A 29 16.13 -3.65 -3.88
CA LYS A 29 14.95 -4.50 -3.66
C LYS A 29 14.94 -5.14 -2.27
N GLN A 30 16.10 -5.59 -1.78
CA GLN A 30 16.25 -6.11 -0.42
C GLN A 30 15.97 -5.03 0.63
N GLU A 31 16.47 -3.81 0.42
CA GLU A 31 16.23 -2.69 1.33
C GLU A 31 14.75 -2.29 1.39
N ILE A 32 14.07 -2.21 0.24
CA ILE A 32 12.61 -2.00 0.19
C ILE A 32 11.88 -3.07 1.00
N GLY A 33 12.23 -4.35 0.79
CA GLY A 33 11.64 -5.46 1.54
C GLY A 33 11.89 -5.36 3.04
N ARG A 34 13.11 -4.98 3.45
CA ARG A 34 13.51 -4.78 4.85
C ARG A 34 12.73 -3.64 5.50
N LEU A 35 12.61 -2.49 4.83
CA LEU A 35 11.86 -1.32 5.30
C LEU A 35 10.39 -1.65 5.50
N LYS A 36 9.74 -2.27 4.50
CA LYS A 36 8.34 -2.72 4.64
C LYS A 36 8.17 -3.70 5.78
N ASN A 37 9.01 -4.75 5.86
CA ASN A 37 8.90 -5.73 6.93
C ASN A 37 9.13 -5.12 8.32
N SER A 38 9.99 -4.12 8.42
CA SER A 38 10.18 -3.33 9.64
C SER A 38 8.91 -2.55 9.97
N MET A 39 8.38 -1.74 9.05
CA MET A 39 7.18 -0.92 9.24
C MET A 39 5.95 -1.75 9.59
N GLU A 40 5.81 -2.94 8.99
CA GLU A 40 4.69 -3.84 9.25
C GLU A 40 4.85 -4.70 10.53
N ASN A 41 5.94 -4.53 11.30
CA ASN A 41 6.19 -5.30 12.52
C ASN A 41 5.40 -4.70 13.70
N PRO A 42 4.49 -5.45 14.34
CA PRO A 42 3.65 -4.93 15.43
C PRO A 42 4.43 -4.60 16.71
N HIS A 43 5.61 -5.19 16.90
CA HIS A 43 6.53 -4.83 18.00
C HIS A 43 7.45 -3.65 17.63
N GLY A 44 7.23 -3.02 16.48
CA GLY A 44 7.96 -1.86 15.99
C GLY A 44 7.77 -0.59 16.82
N GLY A 45 6.89 -0.58 17.83
CA GLY A 45 6.68 0.55 18.74
C GLY A 45 7.92 0.93 19.57
N ILE A 46 8.90 0.02 19.70
CA ILE A 46 10.22 0.31 20.28
C ILE A 46 11.23 0.65 19.16
N LYS A 47 10.84 1.48 18.20
CA LYS A 47 11.78 1.98 17.20
C LYS A 47 12.33 3.32 17.66
N THR A 48 13.66 3.39 17.75
CA THR A 48 14.38 4.66 17.80
C THR A 48 13.86 5.55 16.67
N VAL A 49 13.51 6.81 16.98
CA VAL A 49 13.15 7.78 15.94
C VAL A 49 14.35 7.96 15.01
N MET A 50 14.25 7.39 13.82
CA MET A 50 15.31 7.45 12.81
C MET A 50 15.02 8.62 11.86
N HIS A 51 16.05 9.43 11.60
CA HIS A 51 15.98 10.49 10.59
C HIS A 51 16.94 10.18 9.43
N PRO A 52 16.46 10.09 8.17
CA PRO A 52 15.06 10.22 7.74
C PRO A 52 14.20 9.02 8.15
N SER A 53 12.87 9.22 8.19
CA SER A 53 11.91 8.17 8.56
C SER A 53 11.96 6.96 7.62
N GLU A 54 11.48 5.80 8.06
CA GLU A 54 11.42 4.61 7.20
C GLU A 54 10.56 4.84 5.96
N GLU A 55 9.49 5.64 6.08
CA GLU A 55 8.65 6.01 4.94
C GLU A 55 9.42 6.85 3.92
N THR A 56 10.11 7.91 4.36
CA THR A 56 10.96 8.72 3.48
C THR A 56 12.05 7.86 2.84
N ARG A 57 12.66 6.94 3.59
CA ARG A 57 13.67 6.02 3.03
C ARG A 57 13.06 5.10 1.98
N LEU A 58 11.86 4.57 2.22
CA LEU A 58 11.15 3.71 1.28
C LEU A 58 10.88 4.44 -0.03
N TYR A 59 10.36 5.67 0.06
CA TYR A 59 10.12 6.55 -1.09
C TYR A 59 11.39 6.72 -1.95
N TRP A 60 12.48 7.23 -1.36
CA TRP A 60 13.71 7.45 -2.11
C TRP A 60 14.35 6.17 -2.63
N THR A 61 14.21 5.05 -1.91
CA THR A 61 14.74 3.76 -2.39
C THR A 61 13.99 3.26 -3.63
N ARG A 62 12.68 3.54 -3.77
CA ARG A 62 11.94 3.27 -5.01
C ARG A 62 12.46 4.13 -6.16
N GLU A 63 12.68 5.42 -5.94
CA GLU A 63 13.25 6.32 -6.95
C GLU A 63 14.64 5.86 -7.42
N TYR A 64 15.51 5.45 -6.49
CA TYR A 64 16.81 4.88 -6.84
C TYR A 64 16.69 3.57 -7.62
N LEU A 65 15.70 2.73 -7.28
CA LEU A 65 15.46 1.47 -7.98
C LEU A 65 15.05 1.71 -9.44
N GLU A 66 14.16 2.67 -9.69
CA GLU A 66 13.76 3.04 -11.05
C GLU A 66 14.94 3.61 -11.83
N LYS A 67 15.73 4.50 -11.23
CA LYS A 67 16.96 5.02 -11.85
C LYS A 67 17.96 3.91 -12.16
N ALA A 68 18.11 2.93 -11.27
CA ALA A 68 18.99 1.78 -11.48
C ALA A 68 18.50 0.86 -12.61
N LYS A 69 17.18 0.63 -12.73
CA LYS A 69 16.59 -0.11 -13.86
C LYS A 69 16.85 0.60 -15.19
N GLN A 70 16.67 1.93 -15.24
CA GLN A 70 16.97 2.72 -16.43
C GLN A 70 18.47 2.62 -16.82
N ALA A 71 19.37 2.78 -15.85
CA ALA A 71 20.82 2.65 -16.07
C ALA A 71 21.21 1.25 -16.56
N TYR A 72 20.56 0.21 -16.03
CA TYR A 72 20.80 -1.18 -16.45
C TYR A 72 20.45 -1.40 -17.92
N VAL A 73 19.31 -0.86 -18.38
CA VAL A 73 18.90 -0.92 -19.79
C VAL A 73 19.87 -0.11 -20.66
N ALA A 74 20.26 1.09 -20.23
CA ALA A 74 21.24 1.92 -20.94
C ALA A 74 22.62 1.24 -21.08
N ALA A 75 23.00 0.40 -20.12
CA ALA A 75 24.21 -0.43 -20.18
C ALA A 75 24.06 -1.69 -21.06
N GLY A 76 22.97 -1.81 -21.84
CA GLY A 76 22.69 -2.96 -22.71
C GLY A 76 22.11 -4.19 -21.99
N GLY A 77 21.61 -4.00 -20.76
CA GLY A 77 20.90 -5.05 -20.03
C GLY A 77 19.43 -5.17 -20.45
N THR A 78 18.83 -6.33 -20.19
CA THR A 78 17.38 -6.55 -20.36
C THR A 78 16.79 -6.86 -19.00
N TYR A 79 16.02 -5.92 -18.44
CA TYR A 79 15.42 -6.11 -17.12
C TYR A 79 14.17 -6.98 -17.23
N THR A 80 14.13 -8.09 -16.50
CA THR A 80 12.95 -8.95 -16.38
C THR A 80 12.33 -8.74 -15.01
N LEU A 81 11.04 -8.46 -14.97
CA LEU A 81 10.28 -8.29 -13.73
C LEU A 81 10.26 -9.61 -12.94
N SER A 82 10.32 -9.52 -11.61
CA SER A 82 9.98 -10.65 -10.76
C SER A 82 8.46 -10.86 -10.72
N LYS A 83 8.01 -12.07 -10.40
CA LYS A 83 6.56 -12.37 -10.25
C LYS A 83 5.80 -11.43 -9.32
N SER A 84 6.49 -10.82 -8.33
CA SER A 84 5.90 -9.81 -7.45
C SER A 84 5.76 -8.45 -8.13
N GLU A 85 6.73 -8.06 -8.96
CA GLU A 85 6.68 -6.83 -9.75
C GLU A 85 5.66 -6.94 -10.87
N GLU A 86 5.57 -8.10 -11.55
CA GLU A 86 4.52 -8.37 -12.53
C GLU A 86 3.13 -8.19 -11.94
N LYS A 87 2.90 -8.66 -10.71
CA LYS A 87 1.61 -8.48 -10.00
C LYS A 87 1.34 -7.04 -9.62
N ALA A 88 2.37 -6.29 -9.21
CA ALA A 88 2.23 -4.87 -8.88
C ALA A 88 1.89 -4.08 -10.15
N VAL A 89 2.64 -4.29 -11.23
CA VAL A 89 2.37 -3.68 -12.53
C VAL A 89 0.99 -4.06 -13.05
N ASP A 90 0.60 -5.34 -12.98
CA ASP A 90 -0.75 -5.78 -13.36
C ASP A 90 -1.85 -5.08 -12.55
N PHE A 91 -1.65 -4.88 -11.24
CA PHE A 91 -2.60 -4.12 -10.44
C PHE A 91 -2.66 -2.65 -10.88
N ASP A 92 -1.51 -2.00 -11.05
CA ASP A 92 -1.41 -0.57 -11.36
C ASP A 92 -1.99 -0.24 -12.75
N VAL A 93 -1.80 -1.10 -13.75
CA VAL A 93 -2.35 -0.88 -15.11
C VAL A 93 -3.87 -1.09 -15.18
N ASN A 94 -4.45 -1.83 -14.24
CA ASN A 94 -5.89 -2.07 -14.18
C ASN A 94 -6.63 -1.11 -13.23
N MET A 95 -5.91 -0.16 -12.64
CA MET A 95 -6.43 0.67 -11.56
C MET A 95 -7.58 1.59 -11.99
N ASP A 96 -7.53 2.13 -13.20
CA ASP A 96 -8.59 2.98 -13.75
C ASP A 96 -9.86 2.17 -14.11
N ALA A 97 -9.74 0.84 -14.19
CA ALA A 97 -10.86 -0.08 -14.43
C ALA A 97 -11.50 -0.61 -13.13
N ILE A 98 -11.03 -0.21 -11.96
CA ILE A 98 -11.67 -0.56 -10.68
C ILE A 98 -13.09 0.00 -10.68
N SER A 99 -14.08 -0.87 -10.51
CA SER A 99 -15.49 -0.52 -10.45
C SER A 99 -16.04 -0.54 -9.04
N LYS A 100 -15.45 -1.35 -8.15
CA LYS A 100 -15.89 -1.48 -6.77
C LYS A 100 -14.75 -1.93 -5.87
N ILE A 101 -14.72 -1.40 -4.67
CA ILE A 101 -13.80 -1.79 -3.60
C ILE A 101 -14.63 -2.15 -2.39
N THR A 102 -14.39 -3.34 -1.84
CA THR A 102 -15.02 -3.81 -0.61
C THR A 102 -13.93 -4.04 0.43
N PHE A 103 -13.92 -3.20 1.47
CA PHE A 103 -13.05 -3.35 2.62
C PHE A 103 -13.86 -3.78 3.84
N SER A 104 -13.45 -4.86 4.50
CA SER A 104 -14.11 -5.38 5.69
C SER A 104 -13.09 -5.45 6.80
N ILE A 105 -13.41 -4.92 7.98
CA ILE A 105 -12.56 -4.98 9.16
C ILE A 105 -13.42 -5.16 10.40
N GLY A 106 -12.95 -5.97 11.35
CA GLY A 106 -13.68 -6.24 12.58
C GLY A 106 -13.09 -7.39 13.37
N GLY A 107 -13.79 -7.77 14.44
CA GLY A 107 -13.37 -8.82 15.35
C GLY A 107 -14.54 -9.70 15.76
N TYR A 108 -14.23 -10.87 16.32
CA TYR A 108 -15.24 -11.87 16.71
C TYR A 108 -16.35 -11.29 17.61
N PHE A 109 -16.01 -10.39 18.54
CA PHE A 109 -16.97 -9.81 19.48
C PHE A 109 -17.67 -8.54 18.98
N GLY A 110 -17.03 -7.76 18.09
CA GLY A 110 -17.56 -6.48 17.60
C GLY A 110 -18.31 -6.57 16.27
N GLY A 111 -18.30 -7.74 15.63
CA GLY A 111 -18.80 -7.91 14.26
C GLY A 111 -17.84 -7.32 13.23
N TYR A 112 -18.29 -7.31 11.97
CA TYR A 112 -17.53 -6.78 10.84
C TYR A 112 -18.22 -5.58 10.24
N ARG A 113 -17.48 -4.49 10.11
CA ARG A 113 -17.91 -3.32 9.36
C ARG A 113 -17.33 -3.40 7.96
N ASN A 114 -18.21 -3.27 6.97
CA ASN A 114 -17.81 -3.18 5.57
C ASN A 114 -17.82 -1.73 5.12
N TYR A 115 -16.82 -1.33 4.37
CA TYR A 115 -16.70 -0.06 3.68
C TYR A 115 -16.69 -0.37 2.19
N ILE A 116 -17.68 0.16 1.48
CA ILE A 116 -17.85 -0.07 0.05
C ILE A 116 -17.65 1.25 -0.68
N VAL A 117 -16.82 1.23 -1.72
CA VAL A 117 -16.66 2.34 -2.66
C VAL A 117 -16.98 1.83 -4.05
N GLU A 118 -17.96 2.44 -4.72
CA GLU A 118 -18.34 2.17 -6.10
C GLU A 118 -17.83 3.30 -7.01
N LEU A 119 -17.18 2.93 -8.11
CA LEU A 119 -16.44 3.82 -9.02
C LEU A 119 -16.93 3.69 -10.48
N THR A 120 -18.21 3.40 -10.69
CA THR A 120 -18.78 3.21 -12.04
C THR A 120 -18.88 4.52 -12.81
N ASP A 121 -19.73 5.46 -12.35
CA ASP A 121 -19.95 6.76 -12.99
C ASP A 121 -19.59 7.93 -12.05
N VAL A 122 -20.14 7.91 -10.84
CA VAL A 122 -19.85 8.85 -9.75
C VAL A 122 -19.37 8.04 -8.56
N LEU A 123 -18.39 8.57 -7.83
CA LEU A 123 -17.93 7.95 -6.60
C LEU A 123 -19.09 7.89 -5.60
N LYS A 124 -19.43 6.68 -5.17
CA LYS A 124 -20.37 6.43 -4.08
C LYS A 124 -19.66 5.64 -3.01
N ALA A 125 -19.77 6.08 -1.78
CA ALA A 125 -19.20 5.38 -0.64
C ALA A 125 -20.27 5.18 0.43
N TYR A 126 -20.25 4.03 1.08
CA TYR A 126 -21.14 3.71 2.18
C TYR A 126 -20.51 2.64 3.08
N THR A 127 -20.91 2.63 4.35
CA THR A 127 -20.57 1.59 5.29
C THR A 127 -21.75 0.67 5.53
N LYS A 128 -21.46 -0.60 5.83
CA LYS A 128 -22.44 -1.60 6.25
C LYS A 128 -22.01 -2.24 7.54
N LEU A 129 -22.87 -2.17 8.53
CA LEU A 129 -22.79 -2.94 9.76
C LEU A 129 -24.07 -3.77 9.87
N TRP A 130 -23.94 -5.09 9.75
CA TRP A 130 -25.10 -5.99 9.58
C TRP A 130 -25.95 -5.60 8.36
N GLU A 131 -27.25 -5.39 8.54
CA GLU A 131 -28.20 -4.98 7.49
C GLU A 131 -28.31 -3.45 7.35
N HIS A 132 -27.63 -2.68 8.20
CA HIS A 132 -27.69 -1.22 8.18
C HIS A 132 -26.65 -0.64 7.23
N GLU A 133 -27.11 0.17 6.28
CA GLU A 133 -26.30 0.90 5.31
C GLU A 133 -26.31 2.39 5.65
N GLU A 134 -25.12 2.99 5.76
CA GLU A 134 -24.95 4.41 6.05
C GLU A 134 -24.05 5.05 4.98
N PRO A 135 -24.47 6.16 4.35
CA PRO A 135 -23.65 6.81 3.34
C PRO A 135 -22.37 7.40 3.97
N LEU A 136 -21.25 7.29 3.25
CA LEU A 136 -19.97 7.87 3.64
C LEU A 136 -19.62 9.03 2.72
N SER A 137 -19.22 10.16 3.31
CA SER A 137 -18.60 11.25 2.57
C SER A 137 -17.09 11.13 2.73
N LEU A 138 -16.39 10.82 1.65
CA LEU A 138 -14.93 10.69 1.64
C LEU A 138 -14.32 12.02 1.17
N TRP A 139 -13.38 12.56 1.95
CA TRP A 139 -12.78 13.86 1.71
C TRP A 139 -11.27 13.72 1.52
N ASP A 140 -10.74 14.50 0.59
CA ASP A 140 -9.31 14.69 0.43
C ASP A 140 -8.84 15.74 1.44
N ASP A 141 -8.00 15.33 2.38
CA ASP A 141 -7.50 16.19 3.46
C ASP A 141 -6.66 17.37 2.92
N ASP A 142 -5.97 17.18 1.79
CA ASP A 142 -5.09 18.20 1.21
C ASP A 142 -5.90 19.28 0.49
N SER A 143 -6.86 18.89 -0.35
CA SER A 143 -7.71 19.83 -1.08
C SER A 143 -8.91 20.33 -0.28
N ARG A 144 -9.31 19.61 0.78
CA ARG A 144 -10.56 19.79 1.53
C ARG A 144 -11.81 19.71 0.66
N GLU A 145 -11.73 18.97 -0.44
CA GLU A 145 -12.84 18.70 -1.34
C GLU A 145 -13.27 17.22 -1.23
N PRO A 146 -14.55 16.90 -1.50
CA PRO A 146 -14.98 15.51 -1.60
C PRO A 146 -14.22 14.79 -2.72
N TYR A 147 -13.86 13.53 -2.48
CA TYR A 147 -13.19 12.74 -3.50
C TYR A 147 -14.07 12.58 -4.75
N THR A 148 -13.48 12.88 -5.90
CA THR A 148 -13.97 12.41 -7.20
C THR A 148 -13.40 11.02 -7.47
N LYS A 149 -13.93 10.33 -8.47
CA LYS A 149 -13.35 9.06 -8.94
C LYS A 149 -11.85 9.19 -9.23
N ASP A 150 -11.47 10.25 -9.95
CA ASP A 150 -10.09 10.42 -10.42
C ASP A 150 -9.13 10.78 -9.27
N THR A 151 -9.55 11.64 -8.34
CA THR A 151 -8.73 11.98 -7.18
C THR A 151 -8.61 10.81 -6.21
N PHE A 152 -9.67 10.02 -6.03
CA PHE A 152 -9.63 8.81 -5.22
C PHE A 152 -8.71 7.74 -5.80
N ILE A 153 -8.79 7.49 -7.11
CA ILE A 153 -7.88 6.56 -7.81
C ILE A 153 -6.42 7.05 -7.72
N THR A 154 -6.19 8.36 -7.81
CA THR A 154 -4.85 8.95 -7.64
C THR A 154 -4.32 8.70 -6.22
N ALA A 155 -5.11 8.98 -5.20
CA ALA A 155 -4.72 8.72 -3.81
C ALA A 155 -4.45 7.23 -3.55
N LEU A 156 -5.24 6.33 -4.16
CA LEU A 156 -4.96 4.89 -4.10
C LEU A 156 -3.64 4.52 -4.80
N LYS A 157 -3.27 5.17 -5.92
CA LYS A 157 -2.02 4.90 -6.66
C LYS A 157 -0.82 5.17 -5.78
N ASP A 158 -0.86 6.26 -5.01
CA ASP A 158 0.22 6.67 -4.10
C ASP A 158 0.44 5.69 -2.94
N LEU A 159 -0.54 4.85 -2.62
CA LEU A 159 -0.38 3.79 -1.62
C LEU A 159 0.39 2.57 -2.12
N HIS A 160 0.61 2.43 -3.43
CA HIS A 160 1.31 1.27 -4.02
C HIS A 160 0.74 -0.09 -3.54
N ILE A 161 -0.60 -0.22 -3.50
CA ILE A 161 -1.31 -1.42 -3.00
C ILE A 161 -0.90 -2.68 -3.78
N GLY A 162 -0.54 -2.55 -5.06
CA GLY A 162 -0.05 -3.66 -5.88
C GLY A 162 1.18 -4.37 -5.29
N GLU A 163 1.94 -3.70 -4.43
CA GLU A 163 3.12 -4.27 -3.75
C GLU A 163 2.80 -5.03 -2.46
N TRP A 164 1.54 -5.02 -2.00
CA TRP A 164 1.11 -5.69 -0.78
C TRP A 164 1.17 -7.22 -0.88
N ARG A 165 1.31 -7.88 0.26
CA ARG A 165 1.18 -9.35 0.33
C ARG A 165 -0.29 -9.74 0.22
N ARG A 166 -0.60 -10.85 -0.42
CA ARG A 166 -1.99 -11.36 -0.50
C ARG A 166 -2.59 -11.73 0.85
N ARG A 167 -1.75 -12.15 1.80
CA ARG A 167 -2.15 -12.57 3.14
C ARG A 167 -1.15 -12.06 4.16
N TYR A 168 -1.68 -11.39 5.18
CA TYR A 168 -0.96 -10.92 6.36
C TYR A 168 -1.32 -11.80 7.56
N SER A 169 -0.34 -12.14 8.37
CA SER A 169 -0.55 -12.91 9.61
C SER A 169 0.65 -12.70 10.50
N THR A 170 0.40 -12.59 11.80
CA THR A 170 1.44 -12.39 12.81
C THR A 170 2.45 -13.54 12.88
N LYS A 171 2.12 -14.72 12.34
CA LYS A 171 3.00 -15.90 12.29
C LYS A 171 4.37 -15.58 11.69
N ARG A 172 4.44 -14.65 10.74
CA ARG A 172 5.71 -14.22 10.12
C ARG A 172 6.65 -13.48 11.08
N PHE A 173 6.12 -13.05 12.22
CA PHE A 173 6.86 -12.43 13.32
C PHE A 173 7.04 -13.38 14.52
N GLY A 174 6.68 -14.66 14.36
CA GLY A 174 6.94 -15.70 15.37
C GLY A 174 5.86 -15.84 16.45
N TYR A 175 4.70 -15.19 16.31
CA TYR A 175 3.60 -15.30 17.27
C TYR A 175 2.23 -15.40 16.58
N MET A 176 1.19 -15.77 17.31
CA MET A 176 -0.18 -15.89 16.82
C MET A 176 -1.13 -15.14 17.76
N VAL A 177 -2.09 -14.42 17.20
CA VAL A 177 -3.20 -13.81 17.94
C VAL A 177 -4.45 -14.64 17.65
N LEU A 178 -5.17 -15.03 18.70
CA LEU A 178 -6.34 -15.93 18.58
C LEU A 178 -7.67 -15.18 18.60
N ASP A 179 -7.69 -13.96 19.15
CA ASP A 179 -8.87 -13.16 19.47
C ASP A 179 -8.70 -11.69 19.03
N GLY A 180 -8.26 -11.46 17.80
CA GLY A 180 -8.01 -10.11 17.32
C GLY A 180 -8.74 -9.70 16.06
N THR A 181 -8.35 -8.55 15.52
CA THR A 181 -8.96 -7.93 14.35
C THR A 181 -8.56 -8.65 13.07
N GLN A 182 -9.57 -9.00 12.28
CA GLN A 182 -9.46 -9.60 10.96
C GLN A 182 -9.91 -8.58 9.92
N TRP A 183 -9.28 -8.61 8.75
CA TRP A 183 -9.67 -7.73 7.66
C TRP A 183 -9.57 -8.43 6.30
N ASN A 184 -10.41 -7.99 5.36
CA ASN A 184 -10.43 -8.41 3.97
C ASN A 184 -10.60 -7.19 3.08
N LEU A 185 -9.92 -7.19 1.95
CA LEU A 185 -10.02 -6.15 0.93
C LEU A 185 -10.14 -6.80 -0.44
N GLU A 186 -11.14 -6.40 -1.20
CA GLU A 186 -11.38 -6.85 -2.57
C GLU A 186 -11.53 -5.67 -3.52
N PHE A 187 -10.84 -5.76 -4.65
CA PHE A 187 -11.00 -4.87 -5.80
C PHE A 187 -11.69 -5.64 -6.93
N GLU A 188 -12.79 -5.10 -7.44
CA GLU A 188 -13.53 -5.60 -8.59
C GLU A 188 -13.35 -4.65 -9.78
N TYR A 189 -13.32 -5.19 -10.99
CA TYR A 189 -13.00 -4.44 -12.21
C TYR A 189 -14.10 -4.55 -13.27
N ASN A 190 -14.31 -3.50 -14.05
CA ASN A 190 -15.28 -3.48 -15.15
C ASN A 190 -14.70 -3.91 -16.51
N ASN A 191 -13.39 -4.17 -16.60
CA ASN A 191 -12.71 -4.56 -17.84
C ASN A 191 -12.55 -6.09 -17.99
N GLY A 192 -13.21 -6.88 -17.15
CA GLY A 192 -13.12 -8.34 -17.14
C GLY A 192 -11.88 -8.91 -16.45
N HIS A 193 -11.04 -8.05 -15.84
CA HIS A 193 -9.95 -8.49 -14.96
C HIS A 193 -10.51 -9.20 -13.72
N LYS A 194 -9.76 -10.17 -13.20
CA LYS A 194 -10.22 -11.00 -12.07
C LYS A 194 -10.14 -10.19 -10.78
N PRO A 195 -11.11 -10.31 -9.87
CA PRO A 195 -11.06 -9.62 -8.58
C PRO A 195 -9.76 -9.89 -7.82
N VAL A 196 -9.22 -8.84 -7.24
CA VAL A 196 -7.94 -8.85 -6.55
C VAL A 196 -8.19 -8.74 -5.05
N ARG A 197 -7.74 -9.75 -4.29
CA ARG A 197 -8.02 -9.88 -2.85
C ARG A 197 -6.76 -9.77 -1.98
N PHE A 198 -6.95 -9.17 -0.81
CA PHE A 198 -5.98 -9.09 0.27
C PHE A 198 -6.68 -9.38 1.60
N ASN A 199 -5.99 -9.98 2.56
CA ASN A 199 -6.54 -10.21 3.89
C ASN A 199 -5.45 -10.25 4.97
N GLY A 200 -5.88 -10.13 6.22
CA GLY A 200 -5.00 -10.34 7.35
C GLY A 200 -5.70 -10.66 8.67
N ASP A 201 -4.92 -11.21 9.61
CA ASP A 201 -5.23 -11.27 11.04
C ASP A 201 -4.14 -10.51 11.80
N ASN A 202 -4.54 -9.49 12.56
CA ASN A 202 -3.69 -8.66 13.44
C ASN A 202 -2.34 -8.23 12.83
N SER A 203 -2.30 -8.14 11.51
CA SER A 203 -1.09 -7.89 10.73
C SER A 203 -1.52 -7.12 9.50
N TYR A 204 -0.82 -6.03 9.27
CA TYR A 204 -1.24 -4.99 8.35
C TYR A 204 -0.09 -4.60 7.42
N PRO A 205 -0.38 -4.14 6.19
CA PRO A 205 0.58 -3.48 5.30
C PRO A 205 1.22 -2.25 5.94
N TYR A 206 2.39 -1.84 5.43
CA TYR A 206 3.21 -0.77 6.01
C TYR A 206 2.55 0.62 5.99
N ASN A 207 1.49 0.79 5.20
CA ASN A 207 0.73 2.01 5.01
C ASN A 207 -0.78 1.79 5.19
N PHE A 208 -1.16 0.83 6.02
CA PHE A 208 -2.56 0.46 6.25
C PHE A 208 -3.37 1.61 6.86
N ASP A 209 -2.80 2.39 7.78
CA ASP A 209 -3.47 3.53 8.40
C ASP A 209 -3.84 4.58 7.34
N LYS A 210 -2.92 4.89 6.42
CA LYS A 210 -3.19 5.78 5.28
C LYS A 210 -4.29 5.24 4.37
N PHE A 211 -4.32 3.92 4.17
CA PHE A 211 -5.39 3.27 3.44
C PHE A 211 -6.73 3.43 4.17
N GLN A 212 -6.77 3.22 5.49
CA GLN A 212 -7.98 3.38 6.30
C GLN A 212 -8.52 4.82 6.27
N MET A 213 -7.62 5.82 6.32
CA MET A 213 -7.99 7.24 6.19
C MET A 213 -8.70 7.54 4.86
N LEU A 214 -8.33 6.89 3.74
CA LEU A 214 -9.07 7.05 2.47
C LEU A 214 -10.54 6.63 2.56
N PHE A 215 -10.89 5.74 3.50
CA PHE A 215 -12.27 5.32 3.77
C PHE A 215 -12.93 6.14 4.88
N GLY A 216 -12.31 7.24 5.32
CA GLY A 216 -12.81 8.09 6.41
C GLY A 216 -12.66 7.45 7.79
N ILE A 217 -11.82 6.42 7.91
CA ILE A 217 -11.58 5.72 9.19
C ILE A 217 -10.41 6.41 9.88
N ASN A 218 -10.71 7.28 10.84
CA ASN A 218 -9.71 7.89 11.71
C ASN A 218 -9.73 7.15 13.06
N GLU A 219 -8.58 6.65 13.51
CA GLU A 219 -8.44 6.02 14.84
C GLU A 219 -8.68 7.01 16.01
N ALA A 220 -8.86 8.31 15.72
CA ALA A 220 -9.18 9.35 16.69
C ALA A 220 -10.70 9.58 16.76
N GLY A 221 -11.45 8.67 17.40
CA GLY A 221 -12.89 8.89 17.61
C GLY A 221 -13.71 7.64 17.94
N GLU A 222 -13.32 6.86 18.94
CA GLU A 222 -14.27 6.08 19.74
C GLU A 222 -14.13 6.50 21.22
N GLU A 223 -14.41 7.77 21.48
CA GLU A 223 -14.88 8.28 22.77
C GLU A 223 -16.07 9.20 22.46
N ASP A 224 -17.12 8.66 21.84
CA ASP A 224 -18.45 9.24 22.05
C ASP A 224 -18.88 8.77 23.45
N GLU A 225 -18.52 9.56 24.46
CA GLU A 225 -19.15 9.49 25.78
C GLU A 225 -20.66 9.71 25.58
N ASP A 226 -21.44 8.70 25.93
CA ASP A 226 -22.90 8.78 26.03
C ASP A 226 -23.30 9.97 26.94
N GLU A 227 -24.04 10.94 26.39
CA GLU A 227 -24.94 11.83 27.18
C GLU A 227 -26.38 11.26 27.21
#